data_AF-A0A8H7ISJ0-F1
#
_entry.id   AF-A0A8H7ISJ0-F1
#
_cell.length_a   1.000
_cell.length_b   1.000
_cell.length_c   1.000
_cell.angle_alpha   90.00
_cell.angle_beta   90.00
_cell.angle_gamma   90.00
#
_symmetry.space_group_name_H-M   'P 1'
#
loop_
_entity.id
_entity.type
_entity.pdbx_description
1 polymer ?
#
loop_
_entity_poly.entity_id
_entity_poly.type
_entity_poly.pdbx_seq_one_letter_code
_entity_poly.pdbx_strand_id
1 'polypeptide(L)'
;MCIRYTIDAAKPFPNAPQIPAHGSSDASSSTPERSCQSSMIDNVFSLHQISGEDEVTFPFNVNDYQRYVFGDDRLAHHFGTACAKAFIAHGSGSRAARHTTTPASNQSAADDVAVAVISGYVPTATHSLRNHFVAYLNRHLISTNANPALKIDINVVEESSHGRTGPHTGTEIYCLDRERVGSRTIILLSDIRLSQDLEHRLRSSLRSQQISNPFVFVYLAAITKPSRICSLSSILSFIVSPSLKDVETMAQANSFVMNECFVQYILGQDDEEFCRFLRRQDDCFTRLLLDYAIGGGYYDNDTYQANVKFMQWEVGTRESM
;
A
#
# COMPACT_ATOMS: atom_id res chain seq x y z
N MET A 1 -2.18 -3.22 0.58
CA MET A 1 -1.43 -3.58 -0.63
C MET A 1 0.03 -3.22 -0.44
N CYS A 2 0.65 -3.82 0.58
CA CYS A 2 2.03 -4.24 0.40
C CYS A 2 2.03 -5.12 -0.85
N ILE A 3 2.91 -4.80 -1.80
CA ILE A 3 2.85 -5.41 -3.12
C ILE A 3 3.09 -6.92 -2.95
N ARG A 4 2.10 -7.75 -3.29
CA ARG A 4 2.29 -9.20 -3.44
C ARG A 4 3.31 -9.39 -4.56
N TYR A 5 4.58 -9.57 -4.20
CA TYR A 5 5.56 -10.21 -5.06
C TYR A 5 5.93 -11.53 -4.42
N THR A 6 5.35 -12.60 -4.96
CA THR A 6 5.93 -13.94 -4.82
C THR A 6 7.29 -13.88 -5.51
N ILE A 7 8.35 -13.65 -4.76
CA ILE A 7 9.69 -13.94 -5.23
C ILE A 7 9.80 -15.45 -5.13
N ASP A 8 9.51 -16.15 -6.23
CA ASP A 8 10.00 -17.51 -6.41
C ASP A 8 11.51 -17.44 -6.25
N ALA A 9 12.01 -17.99 -5.15
CA ALA A 9 13.43 -18.13 -4.89
C ALA A 9 14.03 -18.93 -6.05
N ALA A 10 14.70 -18.22 -6.97
CA ALA A 10 15.34 -18.82 -8.11
C ALA A 10 16.43 -19.80 -7.61
N LYS A 11 16.14 -21.10 -7.69
CA LYS A 11 17.15 -22.16 -7.61
C LYS A 11 18.15 -21.94 -8.77
N PRO A 12 19.46 -22.06 -8.53
CA PRO A 12 20.44 -21.93 -9.61
C PRO A 12 20.35 -23.17 -10.51
N PHE A 13 19.92 -22.99 -11.76
CA PHE A 13 20.07 -24.03 -12.78
C PHE A 13 21.41 -23.90 -13.51
N PRO A 14 22.05 -25.03 -13.87
CA PRO A 14 23.43 -25.09 -14.34
C PRO A 14 23.55 -24.85 -15.85
N ASN A 15 24.67 -24.24 -16.24
CA ASN A 15 25.37 -24.27 -17.52
C ASN A 15 24.53 -24.49 -18.80
N ALA A 16 24.36 -23.40 -19.57
CA ALA A 16 23.93 -23.44 -20.96
C ALA A 16 25.05 -23.96 -21.89
N PRO A 17 24.76 -24.84 -22.86
CA PRO A 17 25.65 -25.07 -24.00
C PRO A 17 25.42 -24.00 -25.08
N GLN A 18 26.54 -23.56 -25.67
CA GLN A 18 26.61 -22.60 -26.80
C GLN A 18 26.16 -23.22 -28.14
N ILE A 19 26.01 -22.32 -29.14
CA ILE A 19 26.16 -22.48 -30.63
C ILE A 19 24.81 -22.34 -31.40
N PRO A 20 24.73 -21.71 -32.61
CA PRO A 20 25.37 -20.50 -33.14
C PRO A 20 24.39 -19.55 -33.90
N ALA A 21 24.94 -18.46 -34.44
CA ALA A 21 24.28 -17.45 -35.27
C ALA A 21 24.09 -17.86 -36.75
N HIS A 22 22.93 -17.48 -37.31
CA HIS A 22 22.58 -17.16 -38.72
C HIS A 22 21.13 -16.63 -38.65
N GLY A 23 20.59 -15.64 -39.37
CA GLY A 23 20.99 -14.83 -40.51
C GLY A 23 19.68 -14.44 -41.25
N SER A 24 19.48 -13.13 -41.46
CA SER A 24 18.78 -12.51 -42.62
C SER A 24 17.25 -12.28 -42.66
N SER A 25 16.95 -11.03 -43.04
CA SER A 25 15.90 -10.44 -43.92
C SER A 25 14.47 -10.12 -43.46
N ASP A 26 14.22 -8.81 -43.39
CA ASP A 26 13.17 -8.00 -44.06
C ASP A 26 11.72 -8.51 -44.16
N ALA A 27 10.78 -7.72 -43.61
CA ALA A 27 9.67 -7.14 -44.38
C ALA A 27 8.88 -6.12 -43.55
N SER A 28 8.79 -4.91 -44.10
CA SER A 28 7.94 -3.79 -43.72
C SER A 28 6.45 -4.08 -43.91
N SER A 29 5.60 -3.71 -42.94
CA SER A 29 4.23 -3.29 -43.22
C SER A 29 3.75 -2.27 -42.20
N SER A 30 3.27 -1.15 -42.71
CA SER A 30 2.77 0.03 -42.02
C SER A 30 1.25 -0.04 -41.89
N THR A 31 0.71 0.29 -40.71
CA THR A 31 -0.68 0.73 -40.50
C THR A 31 -0.80 1.33 -39.08
N PRO A 32 -1.76 2.24 -38.83
CA PRO A 32 -1.48 3.53 -38.24
C PRO A 32 -1.56 3.55 -36.72
N GLU A 33 -0.65 4.33 -36.13
CA GLU A 33 -0.66 4.74 -34.73
C GLU A 33 -1.98 5.45 -34.39
N ARG A 34 -2.87 4.74 -33.69
CA ARG A 34 -3.90 5.41 -32.89
C ARG A 34 -3.21 6.00 -31.67
N SER A 35 -2.92 7.29 -31.77
CA SER A 35 -2.55 8.17 -30.67
C SER A 35 -3.58 7.96 -29.54
N CYS A 36 -3.20 7.19 -28.52
CA CYS A 36 -3.88 7.21 -27.24
C CYS A 36 -3.55 8.55 -26.61
N GLN A 37 -4.48 9.50 -26.74
CA GLN A 37 -4.43 10.76 -26.01
C GLN A 37 -4.31 10.41 -24.52
N SER A 38 -3.13 10.69 -23.97
CA SER A 38 -2.85 10.62 -22.54
C SER A 38 -3.78 11.61 -21.84
N SER A 39 -4.85 11.10 -21.25
CA SER A 39 -5.65 11.83 -20.28
C SER A 39 -4.74 12.06 -19.08
N MET A 40 -4.08 13.22 -19.02
CA MET A 40 -3.38 13.67 -17.83
C MET A 40 -4.37 13.61 -16.65
N ILE A 41 -4.01 12.85 -15.63
CA ILE A 41 -4.82 12.74 -14.42
C ILE A 41 -4.58 14.00 -13.59
N ASP A 42 -5.48 14.99 -13.70
CA ASP A 42 -5.36 16.31 -13.07
C ASP A 42 -5.48 16.35 -11.53
N ASN A 43 -5.39 15.21 -10.82
CA ASN A 43 -5.62 15.14 -9.37
C ASN A 43 -4.68 14.17 -8.63
N VAL A 44 -3.38 14.18 -8.94
CA VAL A 44 -2.39 13.46 -8.12
C VAL A 44 -1.33 14.41 -7.57
N PHE A 45 -0.99 14.18 -6.31
CA PHE A 45 0.06 14.85 -5.58
C PHE A 45 1.02 13.79 -5.02
N SER A 46 2.31 14.07 -5.07
CA SER A 46 3.30 13.30 -4.33
C SER A 46 4.26 14.22 -3.62
N LEU A 47 4.61 13.89 -2.37
CA LEU A 47 5.59 14.66 -1.60
C LEU A 47 6.96 14.63 -2.27
N HIS A 48 7.33 13.48 -2.83
CA HIS A 48 8.58 13.27 -3.51
C HIS A 48 8.39 12.75 -4.94
N GLN A 49 9.41 12.96 -5.77
CA GLN A 49 9.53 12.38 -7.10
C GLN A 49 10.79 11.52 -7.15
N ILE A 50 10.68 10.32 -7.68
CA ILE A 50 11.79 9.40 -7.91
C ILE A 50 12.05 9.37 -9.42
N SER A 51 13.26 9.74 -9.81
CA SER A 51 13.72 9.67 -11.20
C SER A 51 14.08 8.22 -11.54
N GLY A 52 13.46 7.66 -12.57
CA GLY A 52 13.73 6.30 -13.07
C GLY A 52 14.95 6.21 -13.98
N GLU A 53 16.03 6.95 -13.68
CA GLU A 53 17.28 6.93 -14.45
C GLU A 53 18.18 5.75 -14.01
N ASP A 54 19.38 5.62 -14.59
CA ASP A 54 20.26 4.44 -14.40
C ASP A 54 20.68 4.20 -12.94
N GLU A 55 20.72 5.25 -12.11
CA GLU A 55 20.92 5.16 -10.67
C GLU A 55 19.70 5.73 -9.95
N VAL A 56 18.98 4.86 -9.22
CA VAL A 56 17.79 5.30 -8.48
C VAL A 56 18.22 6.00 -7.20
N THR A 57 18.19 7.34 -7.21
CA THR A 57 18.31 8.14 -6.00
C THR A 57 16.95 8.30 -5.30
N PHE A 58 16.90 7.89 -4.03
CA PHE A 58 15.74 8.13 -3.18
C PHE A 58 15.83 9.51 -2.52
N PRO A 59 14.75 10.30 -2.55
CA PRO A 59 14.69 11.62 -1.89
C PRO A 59 14.48 11.52 -0.37
N PHE A 60 14.52 10.30 0.17
CA PHE A 60 14.40 9.98 1.60
C PHE A 60 15.35 8.83 1.94
N ASN A 61 15.62 8.65 3.22
CA ASN A 61 16.44 7.55 3.70
C ASN A 61 15.71 6.21 3.49
N VAL A 62 16.32 5.29 2.76
CA VAL A 62 15.72 3.99 2.42
C VAL A 62 15.51 3.11 3.65
N ASN A 63 16.46 3.12 4.59
CA ASN A 63 16.33 2.36 5.84
C ASN A 63 15.16 2.86 6.69
N ASP A 64 14.95 4.19 6.72
CA ASP A 64 13.79 4.77 7.41
C ASP A 64 12.49 4.37 6.70
N TYR A 65 12.46 4.39 5.37
CA TYR A 65 11.29 3.92 4.61
C TYR A 65 10.98 2.45 4.89
N GLN A 66 11.99 1.59 4.88
CA GLN A 66 11.85 0.17 5.17
C GLN A 66 11.31 -0.06 6.59
N ARG A 67 11.87 0.62 7.59
CA ARG A 67 11.35 0.56 8.97
C ARG A 67 9.90 1.05 9.09
N TYR A 68 9.53 2.09 8.34
CA TYR A 68 8.14 2.53 8.25
C TYR A 68 7.23 1.43 7.68
N VAL A 69 7.63 0.81 6.55
CA VAL A 69 6.87 -0.27 5.90
C VAL A 69 6.65 -1.45 6.86
N PHE A 70 7.64 -1.74 7.70
CA PHE A 70 7.60 -2.82 8.69
C PHE A 70 6.97 -2.43 10.04
N GLY A 71 6.45 -1.21 10.20
CA GLY A 71 5.59 -0.87 11.33
C GLY A 71 6.16 0.12 12.35
N ASP A 72 7.25 0.85 12.05
CA ASP A 72 7.71 1.92 12.92
C ASP A 72 6.80 3.17 12.82
N ASP A 73 5.90 3.34 13.79
CA ASP A 73 4.93 4.44 13.80
C ASP A 73 5.57 5.82 13.98
N ARG A 74 6.80 5.91 14.50
CA ARG A 74 7.52 7.20 14.56
C ARG A 74 7.86 7.70 13.16
N LEU A 75 8.21 6.79 12.26
CA LEU A 75 8.50 7.11 10.87
C LEU A 75 7.19 7.37 10.10
N ALA A 76 6.12 6.62 10.40
CA ALA A 76 4.78 6.95 9.90
C ALA A 76 4.34 8.36 10.32
N HIS A 77 4.65 8.77 11.56
CA HIS A 77 4.39 10.13 12.05
C HIS A 77 5.15 11.18 11.26
N HIS A 78 6.45 10.96 11.04
CA HIS A 78 7.30 11.87 10.28
C HIS A 78 6.79 12.01 8.83
N PHE A 79 6.63 10.90 8.11
CA PHE A 79 6.18 10.88 6.73
C PHE A 79 4.76 11.43 6.58
N GLY A 80 3.83 11.02 7.44
CA GLY A 80 2.43 11.46 7.39
C GLY A 80 2.29 12.95 7.62
N THR A 81 3.03 13.50 8.58
CA THR A 81 3.05 14.94 8.87
C THR A 81 3.70 15.74 7.75
N ALA A 82 4.83 15.28 7.21
CA ALA A 82 5.51 15.95 6.10
C ALA A 82 4.62 15.97 4.84
N CYS A 83 3.98 14.85 4.53
CA CYS A 83 3.05 14.72 3.41
C CYS A 83 1.85 15.65 3.57
N ALA A 84 1.22 15.70 4.75
CA ALA A 84 0.09 16.60 5.02
C ALA A 84 0.47 18.08 4.86
N LYS A 85 1.63 18.49 5.40
CA LYS A 85 2.15 19.86 5.26
C LYS A 85 2.32 20.26 3.80
N ALA A 86 2.99 19.41 3.02
CA ALA A 86 3.25 19.67 1.61
C ALA A 86 1.95 19.66 0.79
N PHE A 87 1.03 18.74 1.08
CA PHE A 87 -0.28 18.68 0.44
C PHE A 87 -1.12 19.94 0.65
N ILE A 88 -1.12 20.48 1.88
CA ILE A 88 -1.78 21.75 2.22
C ILE A 88 -1.14 22.91 1.45
N ALA A 89 0.20 22.99 1.46
CA ALA A 89 0.97 24.05 0.80
C ALA A 89 0.84 24.04 -0.72
N HIS A 90 0.68 22.87 -1.35
CA HIS A 90 0.46 22.72 -2.79
C HIS A 90 -0.87 23.32 -3.29
N GLY A 91 -1.74 23.77 -2.38
CA GLY A 91 -3.02 24.38 -2.73
C GLY A 91 -4.13 23.38 -3.08
N SER A 92 -3.78 22.11 -3.34
CA SER A 92 -4.75 21.00 -3.44
C SER A 92 -5.47 20.77 -2.11
N GLY A 93 -4.76 20.89 -0.98
CA GLY A 93 -5.39 20.91 0.36
C GLY A 93 -6.22 22.16 0.62
N SER A 94 -5.81 23.34 0.11
CA SER A 94 -6.61 24.57 0.22
C SER A 94 -7.89 24.56 -0.61
N ARG A 95 -7.91 23.88 -1.78
CA ARG A 95 -9.13 23.72 -2.60
C ARG A 95 -10.14 22.79 -1.95
N ALA A 96 -9.66 21.73 -1.30
CA ALA A 96 -10.47 20.83 -0.49
C ALA A 96 -10.90 21.45 0.86
N ALA A 97 -10.39 22.64 1.20
CA ALA A 97 -10.66 23.36 2.44
C ALA A 97 -11.17 24.79 2.20
N ARG A 98 -11.77 25.07 1.03
CA ARG A 98 -12.22 26.43 0.70
C ARG A 98 -13.36 26.88 1.61
N HIS A 99 -13.17 28.06 2.21
CA HIS A 99 -14.20 28.84 2.89
C HIS A 99 -15.45 29.03 2.03
N THR A 100 -16.60 28.58 2.53
CA THR A 100 -17.91 29.15 2.21
C THR A 100 -18.15 30.33 3.15
N THR A 101 -17.70 31.53 2.76
CA THR A 101 -18.11 32.79 3.43
C THR A 101 -19.57 33.09 3.12
N THR A 102 -20.47 32.39 3.80
CA THR A 102 -21.84 32.88 4.03
C THR A 102 -22.30 32.37 5.39
N PRO A 103 -22.62 33.25 6.35
CA PRO A 103 -23.25 32.86 7.61
C PRO A 103 -24.72 32.54 7.32
N ALA A 104 -24.95 31.36 6.72
CA ALA A 104 -26.26 30.77 6.60
C ALA A 104 -26.12 29.30 6.97
N SER A 105 -27.07 28.80 7.74
CA SER A 105 -27.15 27.52 8.45
C SER A 105 -27.04 26.23 7.62
N ASN A 106 -26.45 26.27 6.42
CA ASN A 106 -26.41 25.17 5.47
C ASN A 106 -24.96 24.97 4.99
N GLN A 107 -24.07 24.46 5.85
CA GLN A 107 -22.81 23.87 5.38
C GLN A 107 -23.16 22.68 4.48
N SER A 108 -22.93 22.82 3.17
CA SER A 108 -23.13 21.73 2.23
C SER A 108 -21.95 20.77 2.34
N ALA A 109 -22.21 19.47 2.49
CA ALA A 109 -21.20 18.40 2.61
C ALA A 109 -20.31 18.24 1.34
N ALA A 110 -20.35 19.18 0.41
CA ALA A 110 -19.59 19.21 -0.83
C ALA A 110 -18.13 19.67 -0.63
N ASP A 111 -17.84 20.44 0.42
CA ASP A 111 -16.48 20.93 0.74
C ASP A 111 -15.78 20.05 1.80
N ASP A 112 -16.45 19.04 2.32
CA ASP A 112 -15.90 18.10 3.28
C ASP A 112 -14.97 17.06 2.60
N VAL A 113 -13.98 16.57 3.34
CA VAL A 113 -13.01 15.58 2.86
C VAL A 113 -13.05 14.27 3.64
N ALA A 114 -12.79 13.17 2.94
CA ALA A 114 -12.53 11.87 3.54
C ALA A 114 -11.17 11.35 3.08
N VAL A 115 -10.33 10.93 4.02
CA VAL A 115 -9.01 10.34 3.73
C VAL A 115 -9.12 8.83 3.75
N ALA A 116 -8.90 8.24 2.59
CA ALA A 116 -8.98 6.82 2.31
C ALA A 116 -7.61 6.16 2.27
N VAL A 117 -7.56 4.89 2.68
CA VAL A 117 -6.49 3.95 2.36
C VAL A 117 -7.10 2.67 1.83
N ILE A 118 -6.36 1.95 1.00
CA ILE A 118 -6.75 0.61 0.58
C ILE A 118 -6.51 -0.36 1.74
N SER A 119 -7.55 -1.10 2.12
CA SER A 119 -7.53 -2.02 3.25
C SER A 119 -7.88 -3.44 2.82
N GLY A 120 -7.18 -4.39 3.44
CA GLY A 120 -7.62 -5.77 3.60
C GLY A 120 -8.02 -6.02 5.05
N TYR A 121 -7.96 -7.27 5.49
CA TYR A 121 -8.16 -7.61 6.91
C TYR A 121 -7.03 -7.10 7.79
N VAL A 122 -5.79 -7.30 7.36
CA VAL A 122 -4.60 -6.85 8.10
C VAL A 122 -4.32 -5.38 7.75
N PRO A 123 -4.17 -4.48 8.73
CA PRO A 123 -3.79 -3.09 8.49
C PRO A 123 -2.45 -3.00 7.76
N THR A 124 -2.31 -2.01 6.89
CA THR A 124 -1.05 -1.71 6.17
C THR A 124 -0.28 -0.58 6.84
N ALA A 125 1.00 -0.39 6.52
CA ALA A 125 1.78 0.77 6.99
C ALA A 125 1.09 2.12 6.66
N THR A 126 0.36 2.17 5.54
CA THR A 126 -0.42 3.33 5.12
C THR A 126 -1.56 3.67 6.09
N HIS A 127 -2.04 2.73 6.91
CA HIS A 127 -3.02 3.04 7.96
C HIS A 127 -2.42 3.94 9.04
N SER A 128 -1.20 3.62 9.51
CA SER A 128 -0.44 4.47 10.42
C SER A 128 -0.11 5.81 9.76
N LEU A 129 0.30 5.80 8.49
CA LEU A 129 0.54 7.03 7.73
C LEU A 129 -0.70 7.93 7.68
N ARG A 130 -1.88 7.37 7.39
CA ARG A 130 -3.15 8.08 7.38
C ARG A 130 -3.47 8.69 8.73
N ASN A 131 -3.25 7.97 9.82
CA ASN A 131 -3.55 8.48 11.16
C ASN A 131 -2.81 9.79 11.43
N HIS A 132 -1.51 9.86 11.11
CA HIS A 132 -0.70 11.05 11.31
C HIS A 132 -0.99 12.15 10.28
N PHE A 133 -1.19 11.78 9.00
CA PHE A 133 -1.61 12.71 7.95
C PHE A 133 -2.92 13.42 8.32
N VAL A 134 -3.94 12.66 8.73
CA VAL A 134 -5.25 13.18 9.13
C VAL A 134 -5.16 13.98 10.42
N ALA A 135 -4.36 13.55 11.40
CA ALA A 135 -4.18 14.31 12.62
C ALA A 135 -3.59 15.71 12.35
N TYR A 136 -2.64 15.83 11.42
CA TYR A 136 -2.13 17.13 11.01
C TYR A 136 -3.16 17.93 10.20
N LEU A 137 -3.79 17.28 9.20
CA LEU A 137 -4.80 17.91 8.34
C LEU A 137 -5.98 18.46 9.16
N ASN A 138 -6.51 17.71 10.12
CA ASN A 138 -7.65 18.13 10.93
C ASN A 138 -7.33 19.34 11.81
N ARG A 139 -6.12 19.46 12.35
CA ARG A 139 -5.69 20.66 13.08
C ARG A 139 -5.68 21.88 12.15
N HIS A 140 -5.24 21.71 10.91
CA HIS A 140 -5.29 22.77 9.91
C HIS A 140 -6.73 23.13 9.52
N LEU A 141 -7.58 22.15 9.22
CA LEU A 141 -8.99 22.35 8.84
C LEU A 141 -9.75 23.13 9.94
N ILE A 142 -9.60 22.74 11.20
CA ILE A 142 -10.23 23.46 12.31
C ILE A 142 -9.67 24.88 12.44
N SER A 143 -8.37 25.10 12.23
CA SER A 143 -7.79 26.45 12.25
C SER A 143 -8.34 27.37 11.17
N THR A 144 -8.92 26.81 10.10
CA THR A 144 -9.58 27.54 9.00
C THR A 144 -11.11 27.45 9.05
N ASN A 145 -11.69 27.02 10.18
CA ASN A 145 -13.14 26.82 10.36
C ASN A 145 -13.79 25.82 9.37
N ALA A 146 -13.03 24.84 8.89
CA ALA A 146 -13.54 23.73 8.08
C ALA A 146 -13.81 22.49 8.95
N ASN A 147 -14.65 21.58 8.46
CA ASN A 147 -14.95 20.33 9.15
C ASN A 147 -13.75 19.37 9.14
N PRO A 148 -13.54 18.57 10.20
CA PRO A 148 -12.47 17.59 10.25
C PRO A 148 -12.67 16.49 9.20
N ALA A 149 -11.58 16.03 8.62
CA ALA A 149 -11.59 14.94 7.66
C ALA A 149 -12.01 13.61 8.30
N LEU A 150 -12.84 12.86 7.57
CA LEU A 150 -13.22 11.50 7.95
C LEU A 150 -12.12 10.51 7.55
N LYS A 151 -11.82 9.52 8.40
CA LYS A 151 -11.00 8.36 8.01
C LYS A 151 -11.91 7.27 7.47
N ILE A 152 -11.62 6.77 6.27
CA ILE A 152 -12.37 5.69 5.60
C ILE A 152 -11.41 4.65 5.02
N ASP A 153 -11.88 3.42 4.89
CA ASP A 153 -11.14 2.33 4.25
C ASP A 153 -11.84 1.98 2.92
N ILE A 154 -11.04 1.73 1.89
CA ILE A 154 -11.52 1.15 0.64
C ILE A 154 -11.13 -0.33 0.67
N ASN A 155 -12.12 -1.20 0.81
CA ASN A 155 -11.89 -2.63 0.97
C ASN A 155 -11.66 -3.27 -0.40
N VAL A 156 -10.68 -4.16 -0.48
CA VAL A 156 -10.46 -4.98 -1.67
C VAL A 156 -11.18 -6.31 -1.49
N VAL A 157 -12.02 -6.66 -2.45
CA VAL A 157 -12.69 -7.95 -2.54
C VAL A 157 -12.22 -8.64 -3.81
N GLU A 158 -11.67 -9.85 -3.69
CA GLU A 158 -11.36 -10.67 -4.85
C GLU A 158 -12.66 -11.31 -5.35
N GLU A 159 -13.08 -10.98 -6.57
CA GLU A 159 -14.19 -11.68 -7.20
C GLU A 159 -13.70 -13.06 -7.65
N SER A 160 -13.95 -14.08 -6.81
CA SER A 160 -13.72 -15.46 -7.23
C SER A 160 -14.79 -15.83 -8.27
N SER A 161 -14.39 -16.03 -9.52
CA SER A 161 -15.25 -16.66 -10.51
C SER A 161 -15.50 -18.10 -10.03
N HIS A 162 -16.65 -18.31 -9.40
CA HIS A 162 -17.08 -19.64 -8.96
C HIS A 162 -17.08 -20.60 -10.15
N GLY A 163 -16.18 -21.58 -10.11
CA GLY A 163 -16.15 -22.71 -11.04
C GLY A 163 -15.10 -22.63 -12.15
N ARG A 164 -13.81 -22.60 -11.81
CA ARG A 164 -12.76 -23.27 -12.59
C ARG A 164 -11.44 -23.28 -11.83
N THR A 165 -10.97 -24.47 -11.48
CA THR A 165 -9.60 -24.76 -11.01
C THR A 165 -8.60 -24.36 -12.09
N GLY A 166 -8.07 -23.15 -11.98
CA GLY A 166 -7.00 -22.58 -12.79
C GLY A 166 -6.33 -21.44 -11.99
N PRO A 167 -5.13 -20.98 -12.39
CA PRO A 167 -4.38 -19.96 -11.64
C PRO A 167 -5.26 -18.72 -11.39
N HIS A 168 -5.27 -18.24 -10.16
CA HIS A 168 -6.15 -17.20 -9.66
C HIS A 168 -6.08 -15.91 -10.50
N THR A 169 -7.01 -15.73 -11.43
CA THR A 169 -7.21 -14.48 -12.21
C THR A 169 -8.41 -13.70 -11.67
N GLY A 170 -8.54 -13.58 -10.34
CA GLY A 170 -9.61 -12.81 -9.72
C GLY A 170 -9.45 -11.33 -10.07
N THR A 171 -10.54 -10.68 -10.48
CA THR A 171 -10.54 -9.22 -10.64
C THR A 171 -10.72 -8.59 -9.26
N GLU A 172 -9.79 -7.72 -8.85
CA GLU A 172 -9.91 -6.96 -7.61
C GLU A 172 -11.04 -5.93 -7.73
N ILE A 173 -12.05 -6.03 -6.86
CA ILE A 173 -13.12 -5.05 -6.72
C ILE A 173 -12.83 -4.19 -5.49
N TYR A 174 -12.90 -2.87 -5.66
CA TYR A 174 -12.71 -1.89 -4.60
C TYR A 174 -14.06 -1.42 -4.09
N CYS A 175 -14.38 -1.70 -2.84
CA CYS A 175 -15.64 -1.37 -2.20
C CYS A 175 -15.48 -0.22 -1.20
N LEU A 176 -16.45 0.69 -1.18
CA LEU A 176 -16.47 1.83 -0.27
C LEU A 176 -17.88 2.04 0.30
N ASP A 177 -17.97 2.36 1.59
CA ASP A 177 -19.23 2.70 2.24
C ASP A 177 -19.74 4.07 1.76
N ARG A 178 -20.70 4.04 0.83
CA ARG A 178 -21.28 5.23 0.21
C ARG A 178 -22.02 6.12 1.20
N GLU A 179 -22.70 5.55 2.18
CA GLU A 179 -23.48 6.33 3.16
C GLU A 179 -22.54 7.11 4.08
N ARG A 180 -21.48 6.45 4.54
CA ARG A 180 -20.45 7.07 5.39
C ARG A 180 -19.69 8.18 4.67
N VAL A 181 -19.38 8.00 3.38
CA VAL A 181 -18.64 9.00 2.61
C VAL A 181 -19.52 10.17 2.16
N GLY A 182 -20.76 9.91 1.77
CA GLY A 182 -21.65 10.95 1.25
C GLY A 182 -21.10 11.63 0.00
N SER A 183 -21.16 12.96 -0.07
CA SER A 183 -20.67 13.77 -1.21
C SER A 183 -19.22 14.24 -1.07
N ARG A 184 -18.48 13.75 -0.06
CA ARG A 184 -17.14 14.25 0.28
C ARG A 184 -16.12 14.02 -0.83
N THR A 185 -15.13 14.91 -0.93
CA THR A 185 -13.94 14.64 -1.74
C THR A 185 -13.11 13.53 -1.08
N ILE A 186 -12.76 12.50 -1.84
CA ILE A 186 -11.96 11.37 -1.35
C ILE A 186 -10.49 11.61 -1.66
N ILE A 187 -9.68 11.70 -0.60
CA ILE A 187 -8.22 11.74 -0.68
C ILE A 187 -7.73 10.31 -0.50
N LEU A 188 -7.29 9.66 -1.58
CA LEU A 188 -6.64 8.35 -1.46
C LEU A 188 -5.17 8.53 -1.10
N LEU A 189 -4.79 8.09 0.09
CA LEU A 189 -3.42 8.12 0.58
C LEU A 189 -2.73 6.78 0.32
N SER A 190 -1.51 6.82 -0.21
CA SER A 190 -0.65 5.66 -0.46
C SER A 190 0.82 6.05 -0.29
N ASP A 191 1.71 5.07 -0.24
CA ASP A 191 3.15 5.24 -0.05
C ASP A 191 3.84 5.62 -1.37
N ILE A 192 4.02 4.69 -2.30
CA ILE A 192 4.77 4.91 -3.53
C ILE A 192 3.90 4.63 -4.75
N ARG A 193 3.77 5.63 -5.62
CA ARG A 193 3.12 5.49 -6.92
C ARG A 193 4.13 4.93 -7.94
N LEU A 194 3.88 3.71 -8.39
CA LEU A 194 4.68 3.06 -9.44
C LEU A 194 4.14 3.33 -10.84
N SER A 195 2.82 3.27 -11.01
CA SER A 195 2.11 3.50 -12.27
C SER A 195 0.75 4.16 -12.02
N GLN A 196 0.01 4.45 -13.09
CA GLN A 196 -1.35 4.99 -13.01
C GLN A 196 -2.42 3.90 -12.86
N ASP A 197 -2.04 2.62 -12.93
CA ASP A 197 -2.99 1.50 -13.06
C ASP A 197 -3.89 1.38 -11.84
N LEU A 198 -3.34 1.58 -10.64
CA LEU A 198 -4.11 1.55 -9.39
C LEU A 198 -5.22 2.60 -9.42
N GLU A 199 -4.91 3.81 -9.88
CA GLU A 199 -5.88 4.91 -9.93
C GLU A 199 -6.99 4.63 -10.95
N HIS A 200 -6.63 4.06 -12.10
CA HIS A 200 -7.58 3.66 -13.13
C HIS A 200 -8.49 2.52 -12.66
N ARG A 201 -7.93 1.47 -12.05
CA ARG A 201 -8.71 0.34 -11.52
C ARG A 201 -9.66 0.80 -10.43
N LEU A 202 -9.17 1.58 -9.46
CA LEU A 202 -9.98 2.06 -8.35
C LEU A 202 -11.12 2.97 -8.82
N ARG A 203 -10.84 3.96 -9.70
CA ARG A 203 -11.90 4.81 -10.28
C ARG A 203 -12.91 4.00 -11.07
N SER A 204 -12.47 3.01 -11.84
CA SER A 204 -13.37 2.18 -12.65
C SER A 204 -14.27 1.32 -11.77
N SER A 205 -13.70 0.70 -10.74
CA SER A 205 -14.42 -0.16 -9.79
C SER A 205 -15.42 0.61 -8.93
N LEU A 206 -15.11 1.84 -8.51
CA LEU A 206 -16.04 2.67 -7.74
C LEU A 206 -17.12 3.31 -8.63
N ARG A 207 -16.80 3.63 -9.89
CA ARG A 207 -17.80 4.11 -10.85
C ARG A 207 -18.84 3.06 -11.19
N SER A 208 -18.47 1.78 -11.30
CA SER A 208 -19.44 0.70 -11.51
C SER A 208 -20.41 0.56 -10.32
N GLN A 209 -20.00 1.01 -9.14
CA GLN A 209 -20.83 1.09 -7.93
C GLN A 209 -21.55 2.45 -7.77
N GLN A 210 -21.57 3.28 -8.82
CA GLN A 210 -22.20 4.61 -8.83
C GLN A 210 -21.64 5.61 -7.81
N ILE A 211 -20.37 5.44 -7.42
CA ILE A 211 -19.64 6.39 -6.58
C ILE A 211 -18.96 7.41 -7.51
N SER A 212 -19.49 8.64 -7.52
CA SER A 212 -19.05 9.73 -8.41
C SER A 212 -18.27 10.83 -7.69
N ASN A 213 -17.89 10.60 -6.43
CA ASN A 213 -17.11 11.54 -5.61
C ASN A 213 -15.84 12.00 -6.32
N PRO A 214 -15.42 13.27 -6.12
CA PRO A 214 -14.11 13.72 -6.56
C PRO A 214 -13.00 12.94 -5.86
N PHE A 215 -11.95 12.58 -6.61
CA PHE A 215 -10.79 11.87 -6.08
C PHE A 215 -9.51 12.71 -6.22
N VAL A 216 -8.75 12.76 -5.13
CA VAL A 216 -7.38 13.26 -5.10
C VAL A 216 -6.48 12.14 -4.63
N PHE A 217 -5.43 11.85 -5.38
CA PHE A 217 -4.46 10.81 -5.04
C PHE A 217 -3.24 11.47 -4.40
N VAL A 218 -2.85 10.99 -3.23
CA VAL A 218 -1.75 11.53 -2.43
C VAL A 218 -0.76 10.43 -2.14
N TYR A 219 0.50 10.64 -2.52
CA TYR A 219 1.58 9.68 -2.35
C TYR A 219 2.75 10.27 -1.55
N LEU A 220 3.49 9.45 -0.83
CA LEU A 220 4.80 9.85 -0.29
C LEU A 220 5.79 10.07 -1.43
N ALA A 221 5.80 9.19 -2.41
CA ALA A 221 6.66 9.34 -3.58
C ALA A 221 5.97 8.84 -4.85
N ALA A 222 6.39 9.36 -6.00
CA ALA A 222 5.95 8.88 -7.29
C ALA A 222 7.12 8.70 -8.25
N ILE A 223 7.06 7.66 -9.07
CA ILE A 223 8.01 7.44 -10.16
C ILE A 223 7.52 8.22 -11.38
N THR A 224 8.34 9.14 -11.89
CA THR A 224 7.94 10.07 -12.97
C THR A 224 8.14 9.51 -14.38
N LYS A 225 9.05 8.54 -14.56
CA LYS A 225 9.40 7.94 -15.85
C LYS A 225 9.63 6.42 -15.72
N PRO A 226 8.59 5.59 -15.79
CA PRO A 226 8.72 4.14 -15.61
C PRO A 226 9.30 3.41 -16.85
N SER A 227 9.79 4.13 -17.88
CA SER A 227 10.23 3.56 -19.16
C SER A 227 11.42 2.60 -19.07
N ARG A 228 12.01 2.42 -17.89
CA ARG A 228 13.02 1.40 -17.62
C ARG A 228 12.53 0.43 -16.55
N ILE A 229 12.04 -0.72 -17.01
CA ILE A 229 11.59 -1.88 -16.19
C ILE A 229 12.66 -2.30 -15.16
N CYS A 230 13.95 -2.03 -15.41
CA CYS A 230 15.06 -2.30 -14.48
C CYS A 230 15.05 -1.46 -13.18
N SER A 231 14.35 -0.32 -13.14
CA SER A 231 14.31 0.55 -11.96
C SER A 231 13.37 0.01 -10.86
N LEU A 232 12.29 -0.67 -11.24
CA LEU A 232 11.32 -1.23 -10.29
C LEU A 232 11.88 -2.42 -9.51
N SER A 233 12.56 -3.36 -10.18
CA SER A 233 13.20 -4.49 -9.51
C SER A 233 14.29 -4.03 -8.54
N SER A 234 15.00 -2.96 -8.87
CA SER A 234 16.01 -2.35 -8.00
C SER A 234 15.38 -1.63 -6.79
N ILE A 235 14.33 -0.84 -7.01
CA ILE A 235 13.58 -0.18 -5.91
C ILE A 235 13.00 -1.22 -4.96
N LEU A 236 12.40 -2.27 -5.52
CA LEU A 236 11.80 -3.36 -4.75
C LEU A 236 12.88 -4.18 -4.04
N SER A 237 14.02 -4.49 -4.68
CA SER A 237 15.10 -5.23 -4.02
C SER A 237 15.72 -4.47 -2.85
N PHE A 238 15.79 -3.13 -2.90
CA PHE A 238 16.24 -2.31 -1.76
C PHE A 238 15.24 -2.26 -0.61
N ILE A 239 13.94 -2.39 -0.89
CA ILE A 239 12.88 -2.50 0.13
C ILE A 239 12.86 -3.92 0.73
N VAL A 240 13.43 -4.91 0.03
CA VAL A 240 13.29 -6.33 0.36
C VAL A 240 14.38 -6.79 1.34
N SER A 241 13.87 -7.26 2.47
CA SER A 241 14.51 -8.09 3.49
C SER A 241 15.39 -7.35 4.50
N PRO A 242 14.77 -6.67 5.49
CA PRO A 242 15.46 -6.44 6.76
C PRO A 242 15.97 -7.78 7.31
N SER A 243 17.03 -7.75 8.12
CA SER A 243 17.39 -8.97 8.86
C SER A 243 16.31 -9.27 9.89
N LEU A 244 16.10 -10.55 10.22
CA LEU A 244 15.16 -10.93 11.27
C LEU A 244 15.46 -10.24 12.61
N LYS A 245 16.75 -9.99 12.88
CA LYS A 245 17.20 -9.23 14.06
C LYS A 245 16.71 -7.77 14.04
N ASP A 246 16.73 -7.12 12.88
CA ASP A 246 16.21 -5.75 12.74
C ASP A 246 14.70 -5.73 12.97
N VAL A 247 13.98 -6.72 12.42
CA VAL A 247 12.53 -6.87 12.60
C VAL A 247 12.17 -7.16 14.05
N GLU A 248 12.95 -8.00 14.74
CA GLU A 248 12.79 -8.28 16.18
C GLU A 248 13.03 -7.02 17.02
N THR A 249 14.07 -6.25 16.69
CA THR A 249 14.37 -4.97 17.35
C THR A 249 13.24 -3.96 17.14
N MET A 250 12.65 -3.94 15.94
CA MET A 250 11.49 -3.11 15.66
C MET A 250 10.25 -3.55 16.43
N ALA A 251 9.95 -4.85 16.48
CA ALA A 251 8.80 -5.40 17.19
C ALA A 251 8.82 -5.09 18.70
N GLN A 252 10.02 -4.96 19.28
CA GLN A 252 10.23 -4.61 20.69
C GLN A 252 10.14 -3.10 20.97
N ALA A 253 10.07 -2.26 19.93
CA ALA A 253 9.97 -0.81 20.12
C ALA A 253 8.55 -0.40 20.54
N ASN A 254 8.44 0.56 21.46
CA ASN A 254 7.14 1.09 21.91
C ASN A 254 6.32 1.77 20.79
N SER A 255 6.94 2.08 19.66
CA SER A 255 6.28 2.65 18.49
C SER A 255 5.90 1.63 17.43
N PHE A 256 6.04 0.33 17.72
CA PHE A 256 5.72 -0.72 16.78
C PHE A 256 4.21 -0.87 16.58
N VAL A 257 3.81 -0.96 15.32
CA VAL A 257 2.45 -1.31 14.91
C VAL A 257 2.53 -2.47 13.93
N MET A 258 2.05 -3.64 14.34
CA MET A 258 2.00 -4.83 13.49
C MET A 258 1.10 -4.58 12.29
N ASN A 259 1.60 -4.89 11.09
CA ASN A 259 0.94 -4.62 9.82
C ASN A 259 1.15 -5.76 8.80
N GLU A 260 0.51 -5.66 7.64
CA GLU A 260 0.51 -6.66 6.56
C GLU A 260 1.92 -7.07 6.13
N CYS A 261 2.82 -6.11 5.88
CA CYS A 261 4.19 -6.39 5.45
C CYS A 261 4.96 -7.17 6.53
N PHE A 262 4.82 -6.76 7.80
CA PHE A 262 5.45 -7.45 8.92
C PHE A 262 4.94 -8.89 9.06
N VAL A 263 3.62 -9.08 9.02
CA VAL A 263 2.98 -10.39 9.16
C VAL A 263 3.44 -11.35 8.06
N GLN A 264 3.40 -10.91 6.81
CA GLN A 264 3.85 -11.71 5.66
C GLN A 264 5.32 -12.09 5.77
N TYR A 265 6.17 -11.14 6.18
CA TYR A 265 7.59 -11.41 6.35
C TYR A 265 7.85 -12.45 7.44
N ILE A 266 7.26 -12.29 8.62
CA ILE A 266 7.45 -13.23 9.74
C ILE A 266 6.91 -14.62 9.41
N LEU A 267 5.71 -14.70 8.82
CA LEU A 267 5.13 -15.98 8.40
C LEU A 267 5.93 -16.67 7.29
N GLY A 268 6.65 -15.90 6.47
CA GLY A 268 7.49 -16.42 5.38
C GLY A 268 8.92 -16.78 5.79
N GLN A 269 9.29 -16.65 7.07
CA GLN A 269 10.59 -17.15 7.55
C GLN A 269 10.62 -18.68 7.55
N ASP A 270 11.82 -19.26 7.54
CA ASP A 270 11.93 -20.70 7.76
C ASP A 270 11.40 -21.10 9.14
N ASP A 271 10.96 -22.36 9.25
CA ASP A 271 10.30 -22.90 10.43
C ASP A 271 11.13 -22.68 11.72
N GLU A 272 12.46 -22.80 11.64
CA GLU A 272 13.34 -22.69 12.82
C GLU A 272 13.43 -21.23 13.29
N GLU A 273 13.65 -20.31 12.36
CA GLU A 273 13.69 -18.87 12.63
C GLU A 273 12.35 -18.35 13.14
N PHE A 274 11.24 -18.76 12.51
CA PHE A 274 9.90 -18.39 12.94
C PHE A 274 9.59 -18.90 14.35
N CYS A 275 9.85 -20.18 14.64
CA CYS A 275 9.62 -20.75 15.98
C CYS A 275 10.43 -20.03 17.05
N ARG A 276 11.70 -19.71 16.76
CA ARG A 276 12.59 -18.99 17.68
C ARG A 276 12.08 -17.56 17.94
N PHE A 277 11.66 -16.88 16.89
CA PHE A 277 11.10 -15.54 16.98
C PHE A 277 9.83 -15.53 17.85
N LEU A 278 8.87 -16.40 17.56
CA LEU A 278 7.55 -16.43 18.23
C LEU A 278 7.67 -16.71 19.74
N ARG A 279 8.57 -17.62 20.13
CA ARG A 279 8.80 -17.97 21.55
C ARG A 279 9.37 -16.84 22.40
N ARG A 280 9.90 -15.78 21.76
CA ARG A 280 10.41 -14.58 22.46
C ARG A 280 9.36 -13.47 22.57
N GLN A 281 8.22 -13.64 21.91
CA GLN A 281 7.13 -12.66 21.94
C GLN A 281 6.17 -12.97 23.08
N ASP A 282 5.56 -11.92 23.61
CA ASP A 282 4.48 -12.05 24.58
C ASP A 282 3.20 -12.62 23.95
N ASP A 283 2.23 -12.95 24.81
CA ASP A 283 0.98 -13.58 24.39
C ASP A 283 0.08 -12.64 23.59
N CYS A 284 0.11 -11.34 23.88
CA CYS A 284 -0.69 -10.35 23.15
C CYS A 284 -0.20 -10.25 21.71
N PHE A 285 1.11 -10.18 21.52
CA PHE A 285 1.75 -10.17 20.22
C PHE A 285 1.41 -11.45 19.44
N THR A 286 1.59 -12.61 20.07
CA THR A 286 1.40 -13.93 19.43
C THR A 286 -0.05 -14.12 18.98
N ARG A 287 -1.02 -13.74 19.82
CA ARG A 287 -2.46 -13.77 19.46
C ARG A 287 -2.78 -12.81 18.31
N LEU A 288 -2.28 -11.57 18.37
CA LEU A 288 -2.52 -10.60 17.30
C LEU A 288 -1.96 -11.08 15.96
N LEU A 289 -0.77 -11.68 15.97
CA LEU A 289 -0.17 -12.26 14.78
C LEU A 289 -1.02 -13.41 14.24
N LEU A 290 -1.58 -14.26 15.12
CA LEU A 290 -2.47 -15.35 14.72
C LEU A 290 -3.79 -14.84 14.15
N ASP A 291 -4.40 -13.82 14.78
CA ASP A 291 -5.64 -13.22 14.30
C ASP A 291 -5.46 -12.60 12.90
N TYR A 292 -4.32 -11.93 12.68
CA TYR A 292 -3.95 -11.43 11.36
C TYR A 292 -3.62 -12.54 10.37
N ALA A 293 -2.98 -13.63 10.81
CA ALA A 293 -2.75 -14.80 9.98
C ALA A 293 -4.07 -15.42 9.48
N ILE A 294 -5.04 -15.56 10.39
CA ILE A 294 -6.37 -16.12 10.10
C ILE A 294 -7.16 -15.17 9.21
N GLY A 295 -7.39 -13.92 9.63
CA GLY A 295 -8.25 -13.03 8.87
C GLY A 295 -7.64 -12.56 7.54
N GLY A 296 -6.31 -12.61 7.40
CA GLY A 296 -5.62 -12.42 6.13
C GLY A 296 -5.65 -13.64 5.20
N GLY A 297 -6.21 -14.77 5.62
CA GLY A 297 -6.29 -15.99 4.81
C GLY A 297 -4.96 -16.71 4.62
N TYR A 298 -3.96 -16.47 5.46
CA TYR A 298 -2.61 -17.02 5.27
C TYR A 298 -2.52 -18.52 5.57
N TYR A 299 -3.50 -19.09 6.26
CA TYR A 299 -3.59 -20.54 6.53
C TYR A 299 -3.83 -21.38 5.27
N ASP A 300 -4.43 -20.79 4.22
CA ASP A 300 -4.69 -21.43 2.93
C ASP A 300 -3.55 -21.24 1.92
N ASN A 301 -2.47 -20.57 2.31
CA ASN A 301 -1.29 -20.35 1.47
C ASN A 301 -0.18 -21.33 1.84
N ASP A 302 0.24 -22.17 0.89
CA ASP A 302 1.29 -23.19 1.08
C ASP A 302 2.60 -22.62 1.64
N THR A 303 2.93 -21.36 1.31
CA THR A 303 4.14 -20.67 1.80
C THR A 303 4.12 -20.46 3.32
N TYR A 304 2.94 -20.20 3.88
CA TYR A 304 2.79 -19.78 5.28
C TYR A 304 2.17 -20.86 6.16
N GLN A 305 1.56 -21.89 5.55
CA GLN A 305 0.72 -22.86 6.25
C GLN A 305 1.43 -23.56 7.41
N ALA A 306 2.71 -23.93 7.25
CA ALA A 306 3.48 -24.59 8.30
C ALA A 306 3.61 -23.71 9.56
N ASN A 307 4.00 -22.45 9.36
CA ASN A 307 4.16 -21.47 10.43
C ASN A 307 2.83 -21.10 11.09
N VAL A 308 1.74 -20.98 10.31
CA VAL A 308 0.40 -20.74 10.88
C VAL A 308 -0.05 -21.91 11.76
N LYS A 309 0.16 -23.16 11.33
CA LYS A 309 -0.16 -24.36 12.13
C LYS A 309 0.63 -24.40 13.43
N PHE A 310 1.93 -24.10 13.39
CA PHE A 310 2.75 -24.01 14.60
C PHE A 310 2.21 -22.94 15.55
N MET A 311 1.89 -21.76 15.03
CA MET A 311 1.37 -20.65 15.82
C MET A 311 0.04 -20.98 16.52
N GLN A 312 -0.87 -21.68 15.83
CA GLN A 312 -2.12 -22.18 16.43
C GLN A 312 -1.86 -23.11 17.62
N TRP A 313 -0.91 -24.04 17.48
CA TRP A 313 -0.52 -24.96 18.56
C TRP A 313 0.13 -24.21 19.73
N GLU A 314 1.03 -23.26 19.45
CA GLU A 314 1.74 -22.47 20.47
C GLU A 314 0.76 -21.60 21.27
N VAL A 315 -0.17 -20.90 20.60
CA VAL A 315 -1.21 -20.09 21.28
C VAL A 315 -2.11 -20.98 22.16
N GLY A 316 -2.58 -22.11 21.63
CA GLY A 316 -3.41 -23.03 22.40
C GLY A 316 -2.69 -23.61 23.63
N THR A 317 -1.38 -23.82 23.54
CA THR A 317 -0.54 -24.27 24.66
C THR A 317 -0.42 -23.18 25.72
N ARG A 318 -0.17 -21.94 25.34
CA ARG A 318 -0.06 -20.78 26.26
C ARG A 318 -1.36 -20.49 27.00
N GLU A 319 -2.50 -20.70 26.36
CA GLU A 319 -3.83 -20.51 26.95
C GLU A 319 -4.24 -21.61 27.93
N SER A 320 -3.57 -22.76 27.88
CA SER A 320 -3.84 -23.89 28.76
C SER A 320 -2.99 -23.88 30.04
N MET A 321 -2.10 -22.89 30.22
CA MET A 321 -1.24 -22.72 31.39
C MET A 321 -1.81 -21.70 32.37
#